data_AF-A0A7C4M9I4-F1
#
_entry.id   AF-A0A7C4M9I4-F1
#
_cell.length_a   1.000
_cell.length_b   1.000
_cell.length_c   1.000
_cell.angle_alpha   90.00
_cell.angle_beta   90.00
_cell.angle_gamma   90.00
#
_symmetry.space_group_name_H-M   'P 1'
#
loop_
_entity.id
_entity.type
_entity.pdbx_description
1 polymer ?
#
loop_
_entity_poly.entity_id
_entity_poly.type
_entity_poly.pdbx_seq_one_letter_code
_entity_poly.pdbx_strand_id
1 'polypeptide(L)'
;MPKGKKPIPYPFSRRWVYFSGFLFSISFLFMLLLSINNLDIIVLYFLATFVATVSTYIIKVRIYTIKTEDTIDPSSKSGNIIGTIRAWTILFILGSVMLFLPFAFLYLFGWHAWLVLINSYISGVNASEIIIYLIHRR
;
A
#
# COMPACT_ATOMS: atom_id res chain seq x y z
N MET A 1 4.38 -5.43 -29.71
CA MET A 1 4.41 -4.44 -28.62
C MET A 1 4.01 -3.09 -29.19
N PRO A 2 2.85 -2.51 -28.82
CA PRO A 2 2.51 -1.18 -29.28
C PRO A 2 3.49 -0.16 -28.66
N LYS A 3 4.29 0.45 -29.53
CA LYS A 3 5.12 1.63 -29.26
C LYS A 3 4.20 2.82 -29.00
N GLY A 4 4.41 3.59 -27.93
CA GLY A 4 3.87 4.96 -27.88
C GLY A 4 3.32 5.48 -26.54
N LYS A 5 3.24 4.70 -25.46
CA LYS A 5 2.92 5.28 -24.14
C LYS A 5 4.23 5.67 -23.45
N LYS A 6 4.51 6.98 -23.37
CA LYS A 6 5.58 7.50 -22.52
C LYS A 6 5.35 6.97 -21.09
N PRO A 7 6.37 6.46 -20.39
CA PRO A 7 6.18 5.99 -19.02
C PRO A 7 5.65 7.16 -18.19
N ILE A 8 4.56 6.91 -17.47
CA ILE A 8 3.97 7.88 -16.55
C ILE A 8 5.08 8.25 -15.55
N PRO A 9 5.47 9.53 -15.40
CA PRO A 9 6.49 9.91 -14.44
C PRO A 9 5.97 9.65 -13.03
N TYR A 10 6.78 8.98 -12.20
CA TYR A 10 6.44 8.73 -10.80
C TYR A 10 6.12 10.06 -10.10
N PRO A 11 4.93 10.22 -9.48
CA PRO A 11 4.41 11.53 -9.08
C PRO A 11 5.01 12.08 -7.78
N PHE A 12 5.90 11.35 -7.11
CA PHE A 12 6.49 11.75 -5.83
C PHE A 12 8.03 11.87 -5.89
N SER A 13 8.59 12.57 -4.91
CA SER A 13 10.03 12.72 -4.74
C SER A 13 10.69 11.40 -4.32
N ARG A 14 11.92 11.14 -4.78
CA ARG A 14 12.74 9.98 -4.38
C ARG A 14 12.89 9.84 -2.85
N ARG A 15 12.82 10.96 -2.11
CA ARG A 15 12.90 10.98 -0.63
C ARG A 15 11.76 10.18 0.02
N TRP A 16 10.56 10.18 -0.58
CA TRP A 16 9.41 9.43 -0.08
C TRP A 16 9.60 7.91 -0.17
N VAL A 17 10.29 7.46 -1.21
CA VAL A 17 10.59 6.03 -1.40
C VAL A 17 11.63 5.57 -0.38
N TYR A 18 12.66 6.38 -0.11
CA TYR A 18 13.61 6.07 0.96
C TYR A 18 12.94 6.01 2.34
N PHE A 19 12.02 6.94 2.62
CA PHE A 19 11.23 6.91 3.85
C PHE A 19 10.36 5.65 3.95
N SER A 20 9.73 5.25 2.84
CA SER A 20 8.95 4.00 2.77
C SER A 20 9.85 2.77 2.99
N GLY A 21 11.04 2.75 2.40
CA GLY A 21 12.04 1.68 2.63
C GLY A 21 12.51 1.61 4.08
N PHE A 22 12.70 2.76 4.72
CA PHE A 22 13.06 2.84 6.13
C PHE A 22 11.94 2.30 7.03
N LEU A 23 10.70 2.74 6.81
CA LEU A 23 9.53 2.25 7.55
C LEU A 23 9.30 0.75 7.35
N PHE A 24 9.46 0.25 6.11
CA PHE A 24 9.40 -1.18 5.82
C PHE A 24 10.46 -1.97 6.60
N SER A 25 11.70 -1.48 6.63
CA SER A 25 12.80 -2.16 7.32
C SER A 25 12.59 -2.21 8.84
N ILE A 26 12.13 -1.11 9.44
CA ILE A 26 11.79 -1.09 10.87
C ILE A 26 10.64 -2.04 11.17
N SER A 27 9.60 -2.03 10.35
CA SER A 27 8.43 -2.89 10.52
C SER A 27 8.85 -4.37 10.42
N PHE A 28 9.71 -4.71 9.47
CA PHE A 28 10.25 -6.06 9.32
C PHE A 28 11.10 -6.49 10.52
N LEU A 29 11.99 -5.62 11.02
CA LEU A 29 12.79 -5.90 12.22
C LEU A 29 11.91 -6.10 13.46
N PHE A 30 10.90 -5.25 13.65
CA PHE A 30 9.94 -5.40 14.73
C PHE A 30 9.21 -6.74 14.65
N MET A 31 8.86 -7.17 13.43
CA MET A 31 8.22 -8.46 13.21
C MET A 31 9.11 -9.63 13.59
N LEU A 32 10.38 -9.62 13.16
CA LEU A 32 11.34 -10.67 13.52
C LEU A 32 11.47 -10.81 15.04
N LEU A 33 11.48 -9.69 15.74
CA LEU A 33 11.59 -9.64 17.21
C LEU A 33 10.32 -10.17 17.90
N LEU A 34 9.14 -9.87 17.34
CA LEU A 34 7.86 -10.39 17.84
C LEU A 34 7.69 -11.91 17.60
N SER A 35 8.38 -12.46 16.61
CA SER A 35 8.17 -13.82 16.11
C SER A 35 9.20 -14.86 16.58
N ILE A 36 10.11 -14.48 17.48
CA ILE A 36 11.29 -15.30 17.86
C ILE A 36 10.92 -16.74 18.21
N ASN A 37 9.74 -16.97 18.81
CA ASN A 37 9.29 -18.29 19.25
C ASN A 37 8.00 -18.78 18.59
N ASN A 38 7.53 -18.15 17.51
CA ASN A 38 6.24 -18.49 16.92
C ASN A 38 6.25 -18.35 15.38
N LEU A 39 6.33 -19.49 14.69
CA LEU A 39 6.33 -19.55 13.23
C LEU A 39 4.99 -19.15 12.61
N ASP A 40 3.87 -19.44 13.27
CA ASP A 40 2.53 -19.11 12.75
C ASP A 40 2.36 -17.60 12.60
N ILE A 41 2.97 -16.84 13.51
CA ILE A 41 3.01 -15.38 13.49
C ILE A 41 3.78 -14.86 12.26
N ILE A 42 4.87 -15.53 11.84
CA ILE A 42 5.63 -15.18 10.63
C ILE A 42 4.79 -15.43 9.37
N VAL A 43 4.12 -16.58 9.31
CA VAL A 43 3.27 -16.94 8.16
C VAL A 43 2.13 -15.95 8.03
N LEU A 44 1.46 -15.61 9.14
CA LEU A 44 0.39 -14.61 9.17
C LEU A 44 0.90 -13.25 8.69
N TYR A 45 2.09 -12.83 9.14
CA TYR A 45 2.69 -11.57 8.71
C TYR A 45 2.93 -11.51 7.20
N PHE A 46 3.56 -12.55 6.62
CA PHE A 46 3.82 -12.56 5.19
C PHE A 46 2.54 -12.55 4.36
N LEU A 47 1.54 -13.34 4.76
CA LEU A 47 0.28 -13.44 4.05
C LEU A 47 -0.51 -12.13 4.14
N ALA A 48 -0.60 -11.52 5.32
CA ALA A 48 -1.23 -10.22 5.51
C ALA A 48 -0.48 -9.10 4.78
N THR A 49 0.86 -9.10 4.84
CA THR A 49 1.70 -8.11 4.15
C THR A 49 1.51 -8.22 2.64
N PHE A 50 1.46 -9.44 2.09
CA PHE A 50 1.23 -9.66 0.65
C PHE A 50 -0.13 -9.11 0.20
N VAL A 51 -1.21 -9.43 0.93
CA VAL A 51 -2.56 -8.92 0.64
C VAL A 51 -2.59 -7.39 0.71
N ALA A 52 -1.97 -6.81 1.74
CA ALA A 52 -1.84 -5.36 1.88
C ALA A 52 -1.02 -4.73 0.74
N THR A 53 0.09 -5.35 0.31
CA THR A 53 0.90 -4.88 -0.81
C THR A 53 0.11 -4.90 -2.12
N VAL A 54 -0.56 -6.01 -2.46
CA VAL A 54 -1.31 -6.13 -3.72
C VAL A 54 -2.47 -5.13 -3.76
N SER A 55 -3.25 -5.05 -2.68
CA SER A 55 -4.39 -4.11 -2.60
C SER A 55 -3.93 -2.67 -2.72
N THR A 56 -2.93 -2.26 -1.92
CA THR A 56 -2.40 -0.88 -1.95
C THR A 56 -1.70 -0.56 -3.26
N TYR A 57 -1.03 -1.53 -3.89
CA TYR A 57 -0.42 -1.37 -5.21
C TYR A 57 -1.46 -1.05 -6.28
N ILE A 58 -2.52 -1.87 -6.39
CA ILE A 58 -3.60 -1.66 -7.38
C ILE A 58 -4.21 -0.27 -7.21
N ILE A 59 -4.46 0.13 -5.96
CA ILE A 59 -5.08 1.41 -5.67
C ILE A 59 -4.14 2.59 -5.98
N LYS A 60 -2.87 2.52 -5.55
CA LYS A 60 -1.89 3.58 -5.83
C LYS A 60 -1.65 3.74 -7.32
N VAL A 61 -1.53 2.64 -8.08
CA VAL A 61 -1.41 2.70 -9.55
C VAL A 61 -2.62 3.37 -10.19
N ARG A 62 -3.85 3.02 -9.77
CA ARG A 62 -5.09 3.69 -10.20
C ARG A 62 -5.04 5.19 -9.93
N ILE A 63 -4.66 5.60 -8.72
CA ILE A 63 -4.59 7.01 -8.31
C ILE A 63 -3.52 7.77 -9.09
N TYR A 64 -2.36 7.15 -9.33
CA TYR A 64 -1.27 7.81 -10.06
C TYR A 64 -1.63 7.99 -11.52
N THR A 65 -2.31 7.00 -12.12
CA THR A 65 -2.82 7.12 -13.49
C THR A 65 -3.80 8.29 -13.61
N ILE A 66 -4.76 8.40 -12.69
CA ILE A 66 -5.72 9.52 -12.64
C ILE A 66 -4.99 10.86 -12.48
N LYS A 67 -4.06 10.95 -11.52
CA LYS A 67 -3.33 12.20 -11.23
C LYS A 67 -2.48 12.64 -12.43
N THR A 68 -1.91 11.71 -13.18
CA THR A 68 -1.15 12.01 -14.40
C THR A 68 -2.06 12.43 -15.56
N GLU A 69 -3.21 11.80 -15.75
CA GLU A 69 -4.21 12.22 -16.74
C GLU A 69 -4.72 13.65 -16.46
N ASP A 70 -5.00 13.97 -15.19
CA ASP A 70 -5.43 15.32 -14.76
C ASP A 70 -4.36 16.40 -14.98
N THR A 71 -3.07 16.00 -15.00
CA THR A 71 -1.94 16.93 -15.23
C THR A 71 -1.69 17.16 -16.72
N ILE A 72 -2.04 16.21 -17.59
CA ILE A 72 -1.78 16.27 -19.04
C ILE A 72 -2.95 16.91 -19.80
N ASP A 73 -4.19 16.73 -19.34
CA ASP A 73 -5.36 17.31 -20.00
C ASP A 73 -6.39 17.87 -18.99
N PRO A 74 -6.27 19.16 -18.61
CA PRO A 74 -7.17 19.79 -17.65
C PRO A 74 -8.62 19.96 -18.16
N SER A 75 -8.88 19.70 -19.45
CA SER A 75 -10.22 19.81 -20.06
C SER A 75 -11.13 18.61 -19.79
N SER A 76 -10.56 17.47 -19.35
CA SER A 76 -11.30 16.23 -19.06
C SER A 76 -11.95 16.18 -17.66
N LYS A 77 -11.81 17.28 -16.89
CA LYS A 77 -12.28 17.43 -15.49
C LYS A 77 -13.74 17.10 -15.22
N SER A 78 -14.64 17.21 -16.20
CA SER A 78 -16.08 17.04 -15.94
C SER A 78 -16.52 15.57 -15.82
N GLY A 79 -15.71 14.60 -16.28
CA GLY A 79 -16.07 13.17 -16.27
C GLY A 79 -15.38 12.32 -15.19
N ASN A 80 -14.21 12.75 -14.71
CA ASN A 80 -13.31 11.91 -13.91
C ASN A 80 -13.41 12.10 -12.39
N ILE A 81 -14.08 13.16 -11.91
CA ILE A 81 -14.23 13.47 -10.47
C ILE A 81 -14.89 12.31 -9.71
N ILE A 82 -15.87 11.64 -10.31
CA ILE A 82 -16.57 10.49 -9.71
C ILE A 82 -15.62 9.31 -9.54
N GLY A 83 -14.70 9.08 -10.49
CA GLY A 83 -13.69 8.02 -10.42
C GLY A 83 -12.65 8.26 -9.32
N THR A 84 -12.19 9.51 -9.22
CA THR A 84 -11.24 9.94 -8.17
C THR A 84 -11.85 9.84 -6.79
N ILE A 85 -13.06 10.38 -6.59
CA ILE A 85 -13.78 10.27 -5.31
C ILE A 85 -13.97 8.80 -4.95
N ARG A 86 -14.44 7.96 -5.88
CA ARG A 86 -14.63 6.52 -5.64
C ARG A 86 -13.33 5.81 -5.27
N ALA A 87 -12.19 6.16 -5.87
CA ALA A 87 -10.89 5.61 -5.50
C ALA A 87 -10.44 6.04 -4.09
N TRP A 88 -10.65 7.31 -3.73
CA TRP A 88 -10.40 7.80 -2.37
C TRP A 88 -11.34 7.19 -1.34
N THR A 89 -12.61 6.99 -1.67
CA THR A 89 -13.58 6.31 -0.81
C THR A 89 -13.19 4.84 -0.62
N ILE A 90 -12.73 4.15 -1.67
CA ILE A 90 -12.21 2.78 -1.55
C ILE A 90 -10.95 2.77 -0.69
N LEU A 91 -10.03 3.73 -0.83
CA LEU A 91 -8.87 3.87 0.08
C LEU A 91 -9.31 4.09 1.52
N PHE A 92 -10.30 4.94 1.74
CA PHE A 92 -10.76 5.28 3.06
C PHE A 92 -11.49 4.09 3.70
N ILE A 93 -12.30 3.36 2.93
CA ILE A 93 -12.97 2.14 3.38
C ILE A 93 -11.94 1.03 3.60
N LEU A 94 -11.02 0.79 2.68
CA LEU A 94 -10.02 -0.27 2.81
C LEU A 94 -9.03 0.04 3.94
N GLY A 95 -8.64 1.31 4.08
CA GLY A 95 -7.85 1.81 5.20
C GLY A 95 -8.61 1.68 6.51
N SER A 96 -9.89 2.08 6.57
CA SER A 96 -10.71 1.94 7.78
C SER A 96 -10.93 0.47 8.14
N VAL A 97 -11.32 -0.36 7.18
CA VAL A 97 -11.46 -1.81 7.38
C VAL A 97 -10.13 -2.38 7.84
N MET A 98 -9.00 -2.09 7.21
CA MET A 98 -7.69 -2.60 7.64
C MET A 98 -7.20 -2.04 8.99
N LEU A 99 -7.75 -0.91 9.46
CA LEU A 99 -7.41 -0.29 10.74
C LEU A 99 -8.34 -0.76 11.86
N PHE A 100 -9.60 -1.09 11.56
CA PHE A 100 -10.61 -1.61 12.50
C PHE A 100 -10.72 -3.15 12.50
N LEU A 101 -10.34 -3.84 11.42
CA LEU A 101 -10.27 -5.29 11.34
C LEU A 101 -9.30 -5.86 12.40
N PRO A 102 -8.11 -5.26 12.65
CA PRO A 102 -7.28 -5.64 13.77
C PRO A 102 -8.05 -5.58 15.09
N PHE A 103 -8.85 -4.54 15.37
CA PHE A 103 -9.63 -4.47 16.62
C PHE A 103 -10.65 -5.61 16.76
N ALA A 104 -11.27 -6.04 15.66
CA ALA A 104 -12.12 -7.23 15.66
C ALA A 104 -11.31 -8.52 15.95
N PHE A 105 -10.09 -8.61 15.43
CA PHE A 105 -9.17 -9.71 15.66
C PHE A 105 -8.52 -9.68 17.06
N LEU A 106 -8.45 -8.52 17.72
CA LEU A 106 -7.93 -8.39 19.09
C LEU A 106 -8.77 -9.22 20.07
N TYR A 107 -10.09 -9.26 19.85
CA TYR A 107 -11.01 -10.08 20.63
C TYR A 107 -10.87 -11.60 20.35
N LEU A 108 -10.52 -11.98 19.12
CA LEU A 108 -10.50 -13.39 18.68
C LEU A 108 -9.12 -14.06 18.78
N PHE A 109 -8.04 -13.34 18.51
CA PHE A 109 -6.68 -13.87 18.36
C PHE A 109 -5.67 -13.24 19.32
N GLY A 110 -6.13 -12.33 20.19
CA GLY A 110 -5.32 -11.68 21.21
C GLY A 110 -4.38 -10.57 20.69
N TRP A 111 -3.67 -9.95 21.63
CA TRP A 111 -2.83 -8.77 21.40
C TRP A 111 -1.71 -8.99 20.36
N HIS A 112 -1.15 -10.20 20.30
CA HIS A 112 -0.06 -10.51 19.38
C HIS A 112 -0.53 -10.46 17.92
N ALA A 113 -1.67 -11.09 17.60
CA ALA A 113 -2.22 -11.06 16.24
C ALA A 113 -2.58 -9.64 15.79
N TRP A 114 -3.05 -8.80 16.71
CA TRP A 114 -3.32 -7.39 16.43
C TRP A 114 -2.07 -6.62 15.99
N LEU A 115 -0.96 -6.77 16.73
CA LEU A 115 0.32 -6.15 16.38
C LEU A 115 0.84 -6.64 15.02
N VAL A 116 0.69 -7.93 14.76
CA VAL A 116 1.10 -8.54 13.48
C VAL A 116 0.32 -7.91 12.32
N LEU A 117 -0.99 -7.77 12.44
CA LEU A 117 -1.83 -7.21 11.37
C LEU A 117 -1.49 -5.75 11.08
N ILE A 118 -1.31 -4.92 12.11
CA ILE A 118 -0.91 -3.51 11.94
C ILE A 118 0.45 -3.42 11.25
N ASN A 119 1.41 -4.19 11.76
CA ASN A 119 2.77 -4.16 11.24
C ASN A 119 2.84 -4.69 9.79
N SER A 120 2.03 -5.69 9.47
CA SER A 120 1.85 -6.22 8.11
C SER A 120 1.27 -5.18 7.17
N TYR A 121 0.29 -4.39 7.63
CA TYR A 121 -0.30 -3.32 6.85
C TYR A 121 0.71 -2.20 6.56
N ILE A 122 1.44 -1.73 7.58
CA ILE A 122 2.49 -0.72 7.41
C ILE A 122 3.55 -1.22 6.42
N SER A 123 4.00 -2.46 6.58
CA SER A 123 4.94 -3.10 5.66
C SER A 123 4.35 -3.17 4.25
N GLY A 124 3.10 -3.59 4.11
CA GLY A 124 2.45 -3.77 2.82
C GLY A 124 2.27 -2.48 2.03
N VAL A 125 1.81 -1.42 2.71
CA VAL A 125 1.67 -0.06 2.15
C VAL A 125 3.02 0.48 1.68
N ASN A 126 4.08 0.28 2.45
CA ASN A 126 5.40 0.78 2.10
C ASN A 126 6.06 -0.06 1.00
N ALA A 127 5.89 -1.38 1.02
CA ALA A 127 6.36 -2.27 -0.03
C ALA A 127 5.73 -1.94 -1.40
N SER A 128 4.42 -1.64 -1.44
CA SER A 128 3.77 -1.24 -2.69
C SER A 128 4.34 0.06 -3.25
N GLU A 129 4.73 1.01 -2.39
CA GLU A 129 5.39 2.25 -2.83
C GLU A 129 6.74 1.98 -3.50
N ILE A 130 7.55 1.11 -2.88
CA ILE A 130 8.87 0.72 -3.39
C ILE A 130 8.72 0.01 -4.74
N ILE A 131 7.78 -0.94 -4.85
CA ILE A 131 7.50 -1.67 -6.09
C ILE A 131 7.07 -0.71 -7.20
N ILE A 132 6.16 0.22 -6.92
CA ILE A 132 5.70 1.21 -7.91
C ILE A 132 6.89 2.04 -8.40
N TYR A 133 7.73 2.53 -7.49
CA TYR A 133 8.92 3.30 -7.85
C TYR A 133 9.89 2.50 -8.72
N LEU A 134 10.16 1.23 -8.38
CA LEU A 134 11.05 0.37 -9.16
C LEU A 134 10.51 0.09 -10.57
N ILE A 135 9.20 -0.11 -10.72
CA ILE A 135 8.56 -0.32 -12.02
C ILE A 135 8.62 0.95 -12.87
N HIS A 136 8.41 2.12 -12.27
CA HIS A 136 8.43 3.42 -12.98
C HIS A 136 9.84 3.90 -13.32
N ARG A 137 10.88 3.34 -12.68
CA ARG A 137 12.29 3.65 -12.98
C ARG A 137 12.85 2.84 -14.15
N ARG A 138 12.26 1.69 -14.50
CA ARG A 138 12.63 0.87 -15.66
C ARG A 138 12.09 1.47 -16.96
#